data_AF-A0A0Q8XR22-F1
#
_entry.id   AF-A0A0Q8XR22-F1
#
_cell.length_a   1.000
_cell.length_b   1.000
_cell.length_c   1.000
_cell.angle_alpha   90.00
_cell.angle_beta   90.00
_cell.angle_gamma   90.00
#
_symmetry.space_group_name_H-M   'P 1'
#
loop_
_entity.id
_entity.type
_entity.pdbx_description
1 polymer ?
#
loop_
_entity_poly.entity_id
_entity_poly.type
_entity_poly.pdbx_seq_one_letter_code
_entity_poly.pdbx_strand_id
1 'polypeptide(L)'
;MSVSVVEGTVTEAVKTRTKPFTRYRVLTIARRDGGVEQIKGPVAASAISERLVPGAEGRFYLFKAIDHGGVHGIRLGDGTEIYAYPGNNIRLFVLVIVIAIAWIAVSVLNDKLPLLAVGMIVLGAVGVILTSKSKSETRRQFESDRS
;
A
#
# COMPACT_ATOMS: atom_id res chain seq x y z
N MET A 1 11.69 3.22 -1.95
CA MET A 1 10.68 2.66 -1.03
C MET A 1 11.44 2.03 0.12
N SER A 2 10.92 2.12 1.34
CA SER A 2 11.46 1.40 2.48
C SER A 2 10.36 0.59 3.12
N VAL A 3 10.73 -0.60 3.58
CA VAL A 3 9.89 -1.44 4.42
C VAL A 3 10.53 -1.54 5.80
N SER A 4 9.72 -1.59 6.84
CA SER A 4 10.19 -1.70 8.23
C SER A 4 9.25 -2.57 9.05
N VAL A 5 9.78 -3.12 10.14
CA VAL A 5 9.00 -3.91 11.10
C VAL A 5 9.05 -3.19 12.43
N VAL A 6 7.91 -3.05 13.08
CA VAL A 6 7.78 -2.46 14.40
C VAL A 6 7.15 -3.50 15.32
N GLU A 7 7.82 -3.83 16.41
CA GLU A 7 7.27 -4.69 17.45
C GLU A 7 6.77 -3.86 18.61
N GLY A 8 5.54 -4.09 19.05
CA GLY A 8 4.97 -3.31 20.13
C GLY A 8 3.47 -3.45 20.28
N THR A 9 2.88 -2.44 20.89
CA THR A 9 1.44 -2.36 21.15
C THR A 9 0.88 -1.10 20.51
N VAL A 10 -0.20 -1.23 19.76
CA VAL A 10 -0.93 -0.07 19.23
C VAL A 10 -1.51 0.70 20.41
N THR A 11 -1.10 1.95 20.59
CA THR A 11 -1.63 2.83 21.63
C THR A 11 -2.70 3.77 21.10
N GLU A 12 -2.65 4.12 19.81
CA GLU A 12 -3.58 5.02 19.18
C GLU A 12 -3.83 4.63 17.71
N ALA A 13 -5.09 4.65 17.28
CA ALA A 13 -5.48 4.31 15.90
C ALA A 13 -6.69 5.15 15.44
N VAL A 14 -6.46 6.40 15.03
CA VAL A 14 -7.53 7.33 14.64
C VAL A 14 -7.91 7.11 13.18
N LYS A 15 -9.01 6.40 12.94
CA LYS A 15 -9.49 6.06 11.59
C LYS A 15 -10.17 7.26 10.90
N THR A 16 -9.95 7.39 9.60
CA THR A 16 -10.60 8.35 8.69
C THR A 16 -11.12 7.52 7.50
N ARG A 17 -12.34 6.98 7.64
CA ARG A 17 -12.86 5.86 6.82
C ARG A 17 -12.81 6.13 5.30
N THR A 18 -12.35 5.18 4.48
CA THR A 18 -12.37 5.26 3.00
C THR A 18 -12.33 3.86 2.34
N LYS A 19 -13.44 3.09 2.37
CA LYS A 19 -13.49 1.76 1.74
C LYS A 19 -13.01 1.83 0.27
N PRO A 20 -12.17 0.89 -0.23
CA PRO A 20 -11.82 -0.42 0.36
C PRO A 20 -10.58 -0.43 1.28
N PHE A 21 -10.07 0.73 1.67
CA PHE A 21 -8.93 0.86 2.58
C PHE A 21 -9.35 1.62 3.85
N THR A 22 -8.54 1.58 4.88
CA THR A 22 -8.70 2.49 6.01
C THR A 22 -7.50 3.41 6.02
N ARG A 23 -7.76 4.71 5.83
CA ARG A 23 -6.79 5.74 6.14
C ARG A 23 -6.88 6.05 7.63
N TYR A 24 -5.75 6.25 8.25
CA TYR A 24 -5.66 6.74 9.61
C TYR A 24 -5.17 8.18 9.58
N ARG A 25 -5.68 9.03 10.48
CA ARG A 25 -5.06 10.33 10.76
C ARG A 25 -3.70 10.11 11.39
N VAL A 26 -3.67 9.24 12.40
CA VAL A 26 -2.47 8.83 13.13
C VAL A 26 -2.62 7.39 13.58
N LEU A 27 -1.52 6.65 13.52
CA LEU A 27 -1.32 5.35 14.13
C LEU A 27 -0.08 5.44 15.02
N THR A 28 -0.22 5.12 16.29
CA THR A 28 0.87 5.17 17.26
C THR A 28 1.11 3.77 17.82
N ILE A 29 2.36 3.32 17.82
CA ILE A 29 2.78 2.02 18.33
C ILE A 29 3.83 2.28 19.42
N ALA A 30 3.55 1.87 20.65
CA ALA A 30 4.55 1.81 21.71
C ALA A 30 5.43 0.59 21.46
N ARG A 31 6.70 0.83 21.15
CA ARG A 31 7.69 -0.20 20.85
C ARG A 31 8.09 -0.96 22.12
N ARG A 32 8.48 -2.22 21.96
CA ARG A 32 8.99 -3.05 23.08
C ARG A 32 10.27 -2.50 23.72
N ASP A 33 11.07 -1.76 22.96
CA ASP A 33 12.29 -1.09 23.45
C ASP A 33 12.01 0.19 24.25
N GLY A 34 10.73 0.50 24.52
CA GLY A 34 10.30 1.72 25.23
C GLY A 34 10.14 2.94 24.32
N GLY A 35 10.46 2.83 23.02
CA GLY A 35 10.24 3.88 22.04
C GLY A 35 8.78 4.03 21.61
N VAL A 36 8.50 5.07 20.84
CA VAL A 36 7.18 5.28 20.22
C VAL A 36 7.37 5.49 18.73
N GLU A 37 6.67 4.70 17.93
CA GLU A 37 6.56 4.90 16.48
C GLU A 37 5.22 5.57 16.17
N GLN A 38 5.27 6.82 15.69
CA GLN A 38 4.09 7.54 15.24
C GLN A 38 4.07 7.65 13.72
N ILE A 39 3.01 7.12 13.10
CA ILE A 39 2.84 7.08 11.67
C ILE A 39 1.66 7.99 11.31
N LYS A 40 1.93 9.05 10.55
CA LYS A 40 0.92 10.03 10.13
C LYS A 40 0.31 9.61 8.80
N GLY A 41 -1.02 9.67 8.71
CA GLY A 41 -1.71 9.37 7.46
C GLY A 41 -1.66 7.92 6.94
N PRO A 42 -1.33 6.85 7.71
CA PRO A 42 -1.08 5.56 7.11
C PRO A 42 -2.34 4.95 6.51
N VAL A 43 -2.14 4.11 5.51
CA VAL A 43 -3.20 3.30 4.91
C VAL A 43 -3.03 1.82 5.25
N ALA A 44 -4.14 1.14 5.48
CA ALA A 44 -4.16 -0.32 5.65
C ALA A 44 -5.34 -0.92 4.87
N ALA A 45 -5.17 -2.15 4.38
CA ALA A 45 -6.28 -2.93 3.86
C ALA A 45 -7.31 -3.24 4.95
N SER A 46 -8.58 -3.44 4.59
CA SER A 46 -9.67 -3.71 5.55
C SER A 46 -9.31 -4.81 6.55
N ALA A 47 -8.81 -5.96 6.05
CA ALA A 47 -8.41 -7.10 6.87
C ALA A 47 -7.36 -6.77 7.96
N ILE A 48 -6.43 -5.85 7.67
CA ILE A 48 -5.44 -5.38 8.65
C ILE A 48 -6.09 -4.32 9.56
N SER A 49 -6.84 -3.39 8.98
CA SER A 49 -7.41 -2.26 9.71
C SER A 49 -8.45 -2.65 10.76
N GLU A 50 -9.12 -3.79 10.57
CA GLU A 50 -10.06 -4.39 11.52
C GLU A 50 -9.35 -4.90 12.78
N ARG A 51 -8.07 -5.26 12.66
CA ARG A 51 -7.23 -5.76 13.76
C ARG A 51 -6.28 -4.70 14.33
N LEU A 52 -5.99 -3.63 13.58
CA LEU A 52 -5.28 -2.44 14.06
C LEU A 52 -6.19 -1.58 14.94
N VAL A 53 -6.30 -1.97 16.20
CA VAL A 53 -7.04 -1.28 17.27
C VAL A 53 -6.13 -1.05 18.48
N PRO A 54 -6.39 -0.02 19.32
CA PRO A 54 -5.63 0.17 20.56
C PRO A 54 -5.63 -1.10 21.42
N GLY A 55 -4.47 -1.45 21.98
CA GLY A 55 -4.24 -2.68 22.73
C GLY A 55 -3.79 -3.87 21.88
N ALA A 56 -3.84 -3.80 20.55
CA ALA A 56 -3.30 -4.86 19.71
C ALA A 56 -1.77 -4.92 19.86
N GLU A 57 -1.26 -6.06 20.32
CA GLU A 57 0.18 -6.32 20.49
C GLU A 57 0.69 -7.27 19.40
N GLY A 58 1.84 -6.95 18.81
CA GLY A 58 2.50 -7.83 17.86
C GLY A 58 3.58 -7.14 17.03
N ARG A 59 3.85 -7.74 15.87
CA ARG A 59 4.71 -7.20 14.82
C ARG A 59 3.86 -6.55 13.73
N PHE A 60 4.18 -5.30 13.42
CA PHE A 60 3.50 -4.50 12.40
C PHE A 60 4.48 -4.23 11.26
N TYR A 61 4.08 -4.61 10.05
CA TYR A 61 4.91 -4.50 8.86
C TYR A 61 4.50 -3.25 8.09
N LEU A 62 5.40 -2.27 8.08
CA LEU A 62 5.19 -0.96 7.51
C LEU A 62 5.86 -0.83 6.15
N PHE A 63 5.30 0.02 5.30
CA PHE A 63 5.93 0.45 4.06
C PHE A 63 5.85 1.97 3.92
N LYS A 64 6.83 2.56 3.23
CA LYS A 64 6.82 3.95 2.79
C LYS A 64 7.06 4.03 1.28
N ALA A 65 6.06 4.55 0.57
CA ALA A 65 6.08 4.73 -0.88
C ALA A 65 5.76 6.18 -1.26
N ILE A 66 6.77 6.88 -1.79
CA ILE A 66 6.69 8.31 -2.14
C ILE A 66 6.27 9.08 -0.88
N ASP A 67 5.06 9.64 -0.85
CA ASP A 67 4.52 10.46 0.24
C ASP A 67 3.52 9.72 1.14
N HIS A 68 3.34 8.41 0.92
CA HIS A 68 2.32 7.62 1.59
C HIS A 68 2.97 6.44 2.32
N GLY A 69 2.68 6.34 3.61
CA GLY A 69 3.03 5.17 4.41
C GLY A 69 1.81 4.28 4.63
N GLY A 70 2.05 3.04 5.04
CA GLY A 70 0.96 2.15 5.41
C GLY A 70 1.43 0.89 6.10
N VAL A 71 0.44 0.09 6.50
CA VAL A 71 0.65 -1.23 7.08
C VAL A 71 0.29 -2.27 6.01
N HIS A 72 1.27 -3.11 5.63
CA HIS A 72 1.09 -4.16 4.63
C HIS A 72 0.94 -5.56 5.24
N GLY A 73 1.26 -5.70 6.53
CA GLY A 73 1.01 -6.93 7.28
C GLY A 73 1.02 -6.74 8.78
N ILE A 74 0.46 -7.71 9.49
CA ILE A 74 0.48 -7.83 10.95
C ILE A 74 0.71 -9.28 11.37
N ARG A 75 1.38 -9.45 12.50
CA ARG A 75 1.43 -10.71 13.25
C ARG A 75 1.21 -10.42 14.72
N LEU A 76 0.04 -10.78 15.24
CA LEU A 76 -0.36 -10.46 16.60
C LEU A 76 -0.01 -11.59 17.57
N GLY A 77 0.06 -11.25 18.87
CA GLY A 77 0.33 -12.22 19.94
C GLY A 77 -0.72 -13.34 20.06
N ASP A 78 -1.92 -13.15 19.50
CA ASP A 78 -3.00 -14.15 19.47
C ASP A 78 -2.83 -15.21 18.35
N GLY A 79 -1.72 -15.17 17.60
CA GLY A 79 -1.46 -16.04 16.46
C GLY A 79 -2.04 -15.56 15.13
N THR A 80 -2.71 -14.40 15.10
CA THR A 80 -3.23 -13.80 13.86
C THR A 80 -2.08 -13.35 12.97
N GLU A 81 -2.01 -13.89 11.75
CA GLU A 81 -1.07 -13.47 10.70
C GLU A 81 -1.82 -13.00 9.46
N ILE A 82 -1.70 -11.72 9.10
CA ILE A 82 -2.40 -11.15 7.94
C ILE A 82 -1.42 -10.36 7.09
N TYR A 83 -1.35 -10.69 5.81
CA TYR A 83 -0.70 -9.88 4.79
C TYR A 83 -1.75 -9.32 3.83
N ALA A 84 -1.76 -8.01 3.62
CA ALA A 84 -2.64 -7.36 2.66
C ALA A 84 -2.06 -6.02 2.21
N TYR A 85 -1.56 -5.99 0.97
CA TYR A 85 -1.06 -4.77 0.34
C TYR A 85 -2.22 -3.95 -0.28
N PRO A 86 -2.33 -2.64 -0.01
CA PRO A 86 -3.33 -1.79 -0.64
C PRO A 86 -3.01 -1.55 -2.13
N GLY A 87 -3.42 -2.51 -2.98
CA GLY A 87 -2.93 -2.65 -4.36
C GLY A 87 -3.85 -2.19 -5.48
N ASN A 88 -4.91 -1.40 -5.21
CA ASN A 88 -5.86 -1.02 -6.27
C ASN A 88 -5.22 -0.12 -7.36
N ASN A 89 -4.07 0.48 -7.07
CA ASN A 89 -3.33 1.33 -8.01
C ASN A 89 -2.86 0.57 -9.26
N ILE A 90 -2.55 -0.73 -9.17
CA ILE A 90 -2.17 -1.52 -10.36
C ILE A 90 -3.31 -1.56 -11.36
N ARG A 91 -4.55 -1.80 -10.89
CA ARG A 91 -5.73 -1.84 -11.75
C ARG A 91 -5.99 -0.47 -12.40
N LEU A 92 -5.78 0.62 -11.65
CA LEU A 92 -5.92 1.97 -12.18
C LEU A 92 -4.90 2.25 -13.30
N PHE A 93 -3.62 1.92 -13.11
CA PHE A 93 -2.60 2.12 -14.14
C PHE A 93 -2.88 1.25 -15.38
N VAL A 94 -3.30 0.00 -15.20
CA VAL A 94 -3.70 -0.86 -16.33
C VAL A 94 -4.88 -0.27 -17.08
N LEU A 95 -5.89 0.24 -16.38
CA LEU A 95 -7.05 0.89 -17.01
C LEU A 95 -6.63 2.12 -17.83
N VAL A 96 -5.73 2.95 -17.29
CA VAL A 96 -5.17 4.11 -18.00
C VAL A 96 -4.46 3.69 -19.29
N ILE A 97 -3.67 2.61 -19.27
CA ILE A 97 -3.03 2.05 -20.46
C ILE A 97 -4.08 1.61 -21.49
N VAL A 98 -5.11 0.87 -21.06
CA VAL A 98 -6.17 0.38 -21.95
C VAL A 98 -6.91 1.54 -22.63
N ILE A 99 -7.29 2.57 -21.87
CA ILE A 99 -7.95 3.77 -22.40
C ILE A 99 -7.03 4.49 -23.40
N ALA A 100 -5.74 4.61 -23.09
CA ALA A 100 -4.78 5.25 -23.97
C ALA A 100 -4.59 4.49 -25.28
N ILE A 101 -4.54 3.14 -25.24
CA ILE A 101 -4.48 2.30 -26.44
C ILE A 101 -5.73 2.48 -27.30
N ALA A 102 -6.92 2.46 -26.69
CA ALA A 102 -8.18 2.68 -27.40
C ALA A 102 -8.21 4.07 -28.07
N TRP A 103 -7.71 5.10 -27.40
CA TRP A 103 -7.62 6.45 -27.97
C TRP A 103 -6.66 6.51 -29.16
N ILE A 104 -5.49 5.87 -29.08
CA ILE A 104 -4.56 5.77 -30.22
C ILE A 104 -5.26 5.10 -31.40
N ALA A 105 -5.95 3.97 -31.17
CA ALA A 105 -6.65 3.24 -32.24
C ALA A 105 -7.66 4.12 -32.98
N VAL A 106 -8.46 4.92 -32.25
CA VAL A 106 -9.42 5.86 -32.87
C VAL A 106 -8.73 7.03 -33.57
N SER A 107 -7.62 7.52 -33.04
CA SER A 107 -6.95 8.71 -33.59
C SER A 107 -6.15 8.40 -34.86
N VAL A 108 -5.62 7.18 -34.96
CA VAL A 108 -4.96 6.68 -36.18
C VAL A 108 -5.95 6.63 -37.35
N LEU A 109 -7.25 6.37 -37.11
CA LEU A 109 -8.28 6.47 -38.15
C LEU A 109 -8.48 7.91 -38.68
N ASN A 110 -7.95 8.91 -37.98
CA ASN A 110 -8.06 10.33 -38.31
C ASN A 110 -6.68 10.94 -38.65
N ASP A 111 -5.68 10.11 -38.98
CA ASP A 111 -4.29 10.51 -39.28
C ASP A 111 -3.62 11.39 -38.21
N LYS A 112 -4.04 11.25 -36.95
CA LYS A 112 -3.48 11.98 -35.81
C LYS A 112 -2.84 11.00 -34.84
N LEU A 113 -1.57 11.23 -34.50
CA LEU A 113 -0.93 10.52 -33.40
C LEU A 113 -1.11 11.33 -32.10
N PRO A 114 -1.93 10.87 -31.15
CA PRO A 114 -2.12 11.58 -29.90
C PRO A 114 -0.92 11.33 -28.98
N LEU A 115 0.08 12.22 -29.03
CA LEU A 115 1.28 12.16 -28.20
C LEU A 115 0.97 12.03 -26.70
N LEU A 116 -0.14 12.62 -26.25
CA LEU A 116 -0.62 12.49 -24.87
C LEU A 116 -0.95 11.03 -24.51
N ALA A 117 -1.60 10.28 -25.41
CA ALA A 117 -1.94 8.88 -25.16
C ALA A 117 -0.69 8.00 -25.08
N VAL A 118 0.32 8.28 -25.92
CA VAL A 118 1.62 7.61 -25.82
C VAL A 118 2.26 7.89 -24.47
N GLY A 119 2.26 9.14 -24.01
CA GLY A 119 2.73 9.53 -22.68
C GLY A 119 2.00 8.80 -21.54
N MET A 120 0.68 8.65 -21.66
CA MET A 120 -0.14 7.91 -20.67
C MET A 120 0.21 6.42 -20.61
N ILE A 121 0.52 5.78 -21.74
CA ILE A 121 0.98 4.38 -21.77
C ILE A 121 2.30 4.24 -21.01
N VAL A 122 3.27 5.11 -21.28
CA VAL A 122 4.57 5.09 -20.61
C VAL A 122 4.41 5.27 -19.11
N LEU A 123 3.65 6.29 -18.68
CA LEU A 123 3.39 6.53 -17.25
C LEU A 123 2.65 5.37 -16.60
N GLY A 124 1.66 4.80 -17.27
CA GLY A 124 0.93 3.63 -16.79
C GLY A 124 1.86 2.43 -16.61
N ALA A 125 2.71 2.13 -17.60
CA ALA A 125 3.65 1.01 -17.55
C ALA A 125 4.64 1.16 -16.39
N VAL A 126 5.22 2.36 -16.22
CA VAL A 126 6.10 2.68 -15.07
C VAL A 126 5.35 2.50 -13.76
N GLY A 127 4.10 2.98 -13.65
CA GLY A 127 3.26 2.82 -12.47
C GLY A 127 2.99 1.36 -12.11
N VAL A 128 2.71 0.51 -13.11
CA VAL A 128 2.52 -0.95 -12.93
C VAL A 128 3.80 -1.60 -12.41
N ILE A 129 4.96 -1.30 -13.01
CA ILE A 129 6.24 -1.89 -12.64
C ILE A 129 6.59 -1.52 -11.19
N LEU A 130 6.53 -0.24 -10.84
CA LEU A 130 6.86 0.25 -9.49
C LEU A 130 5.94 -0.34 -8.43
N THR A 131 4.63 -0.39 -8.69
CA THR A 131 3.66 -0.92 -7.74
C THR A 131 3.80 -2.45 -7.58
N SER A 132 4.08 -3.16 -8.67
CA SER A 132 4.30 -4.61 -8.64
C SER A 132 5.57 -4.97 -7.86
N LYS A 133 6.65 -4.21 -8.06
CA LYS A 133 7.89 -4.36 -7.30
C LYS A 133 7.67 -4.13 -5.80
N SER A 134 6.95 -3.07 -5.44
CA SER A 134 6.58 -2.78 -4.04
C SER A 134 5.81 -3.92 -3.38
N LYS A 135 4.81 -4.47 -4.10
CA LYS A 135 4.02 -5.60 -3.61
C LYS A 135 4.87 -6.85 -3.42
N SER A 136 5.83 -7.10 -4.30
CA SER A 136 6.74 -8.23 -4.17
C SER A 136 7.70 -8.07 -2.99
N GLU A 137 8.25 -6.87 -2.80
CA GLU A 137 9.19 -6.58 -1.70
C GLU A 137 8.52 -6.67 -0.33
N THR A 138 7.33 -6.07 -0.18
CA THR A 138 6.54 -6.15 1.06
C THR A 138 6.12 -7.60 1.37
N ARG A 139 5.70 -8.35 0.35
CA ARG A 139 5.40 -9.79 0.51
C ARG A 139 6.62 -10.58 0.95
N ARG A 140 7.76 -10.38 0.29
CA ARG A 140 9.00 -11.10 0.58
C ARG A 140 9.46 -10.82 2.01
N GLN A 141 9.39 -9.57 2.47
CA GLN A 141 9.70 -9.22 3.86
C GLN A 141 8.77 -9.95 4.84
N PHE A 142 7.46 -9.93 4.58
CA PHE A 142 6.49 -10.60 5.43
C PHE A 142 6.69 -12.12 5.46
N GLU A 143 7.14 -12.74 4.36
CA GLU A 143 7.40 -14.18 4.31
C GLU A 143 8.76 -14.56 4.90
N SER A 144 9.80 -13.75 4.71
CA SER A 144 11.15 -14.03 5.23
C SER A 144 11.21 -13.98 6.75
N ASP A 145 10.37 -13.16 7.38
CA ASP A 145 10.35 -13.00 8.84
C ASP A 145 9.65 -14.16 9.57
N ARG A 146 9.24 -15.21 8.83
CA ARG A 146 8.50 -16.39 9.32
C ARG A 146 9.42 -17.54 9.74
N SER A 147 10.69 -17.52 9.31
CA SER A 147 11.77 -18.43 9.72
C SER A 147 12.50 -17.90 10.93
#